data_AF-A0A371AXG2-F1
#
_entry.id   AF-A0A371AXG2-F1
#
_cell.length_a   1.000
_cell.length_b   1.000
_cell.length_c   1.000
_cell.angle_alpha   90.00
_cell.angle_beta   90.00
_cell.angle_gamma   90.00
#
_symmetry.space_group_name_H-M   'P 1'
#
loop_
_entity.id
_entity.type
_entity.pdbx_description
1 polymer ?
#
loop_
_entity_poly.entity_id
_entity_poly.type
_entity_poly.pdbx_seq_one_letter_code
_entity_poly.pdbx_strand_id
1 'polypeptide(L)' 'MIPFARRDDNDDIACFEIGKGEKVQIIHDFASVGFEQRKEYNDFWNWIEEAIKEMIDFNRD' A
#
# COMPACT_ATOMS: atom_id res chain seq x y z
N MET A 1 7.04 9.45 -5.96
CA MET A 1 6.06 8.35 -5.88
C MET A 1 4.78 8.79 -6.58
N ILE A 2 4.04 7.86 -7.16
CA ILE A 2 2.76 8.10 -7.83
C ILE A 2 1.69 7.36 -7.02
N PRO A 3 1.00 8.03 -6.08
CA PRO A 3 -0.02 7.40 -5.26
C PRO A 3 -1.26 7.07 -6.09
N PHE A 4 -1.91 5.95 -5.76
CA PHE A 4 -3.14 5.53 -6.46
C PHE A 4 -4.22 4.99 -5.53
N ALA A 5 -3.89 4.63 -4.29
CA ALA A 5 -4.87 4.28 -3.27
C ALA A 5 -4.38 4.73 -1.88
N ARG A 6 -5.33 5.07 -1.02
CA ARG A 6 -5.13 5.37 0.39
C ARG A 6 -5.98 4.40 1.20
N ARG A 7 -5.45 3.96 2.33
CA ARG A 7 -6.20 3.20 3.32
C ARG A 7 -6.85 4.19 4.29
N ASP A 8 -8.14 4.03 4.60
CA ASP A 8 -8.90 5.06 5.36
C ASP A 8 -8.79 4.92 6.88
N ASP A 9 -8.40 3.74 7.38
CA ASP A 9 -8.24 3.46 8.81
C ASP A 9 -6.84 3.86 9.35
N ASN A 10 -5.90 4.20 8.47
CA ASN A 10 -4.56 4.66 8.83
C ASN A 10 -3.99 5.61 7.75
N ASP A 11 -2.70 5.93 7.84
CA ASP A 11 -2.02 6.84 6.91
C ASP A 11 -1.19 6.11 5.85
N ASP A 12 -1.54 4.86 5.55
CA ASP A 12 -0.88 4.09 4.50
C ASP A 12 -1.39 4.48 3.12
N ILE A 13 -0.42 4.66 2.22
CA ILE A 13 -0.63 5.00 0.81
C ILE A 13 0.02 3.90 -0.04
N ALA A 14 -0.76 3.34 -0.97
CA ALA A 14 -0.24 2.50 -2.02
C ALA A 14 0.19 3.38 -3.21
N CYS A 15 1.43 3.20 -3.65
CA CYS A 15 1.99 4.00 -4.75
C CYS A 15 2.92 3.18 -5.65
N PHE A 16 3.09 3.67 -6.88
CA PHE A 16 4.17 3.25 -7.76
C PHE A 16 5.40 4.16 -7.55
N GLU A 17 6.59 3.58 -7.71
CA GLU A 17 7.84 4.32 -7.63
C GLU A 17 8.60 4.25 -8.96
N ILE A 18 9.01 5.42 -9.45
CA ILE A 18 9.76 5.54 -10.70
C ILE A 18 11.07 4.76 -10.55
N GLY A 19 11.32 3.83 -11.48
CA GLY A 19 12.52 2.99 -11.47
C GLY A 19 12.39 1.67 -10.71
N LYS A 20 11.25 1.38 -10.07
CA LYS A 20 10.98 0.09 -9.41
C LYS A 20 10.10 -0.87 -10.22
N GLY A 21 9.83 -0.57 -11.48
CA GLY A 21 9.01 -1.41 -12.36
C GLY A 21 7.53 -1.37 -11.97
N GLU A 22 6.87 -2.53 -11.97
CA GLU A 22 5.43 -2.68 -11.69
C GLU A 22 5.12 -2.90 -10.20
N LYS A 23 6.13 -2.82 -9.34
CA LYS A 23 5.99 -3.06 -7.91
C LYS A 23 5.14 -1.99 -7.23
N VAL A 24 4.31 -2.42 -6.28
CA VAL A 24 3.54 -1.51 -5.42
C VAL A 24 4.28 -1.30 -4.10
N GLN A 25 4.43 -0.06 -3.69
CA GLN A 25 5.01 0.34 -2.40
C GLN A 25 3.90 0.78 -1.45
N ILE A 26 3.97 0.34 -0.20
CA ILE A 26 3.13 0.84 0.89
C ILE A 26 3.96 1.78 1.75
N ILE A 27 3.53 3.02 1.81
CA ILE A 27 4.22 4.12 2.50
C ILE A 27 3.29 4.71 3.56
N HIS A 28 3.83 4.95 4.74
CA HIS A 28 3.11 5.64 5.82
C HIS A 28 3.48 7.13 5.83
N ASP A 29 2.57 7.99 5.38
CA ASP A 29 2.86 9.40 5.04
C ASP A 29 3.19 10.28 6.27
N PHE A 30 2.78 9.85 7.48
CA PHE A 30 3.09 10.54 8.75
C PHE A 30 4.21 9.90 9.56
N ALA A 31 4.96 8.96 8.98
CA ALA A 31 6.12 8.37 9.67
C ALA A 31 7.28 9.37 9.78
N SER A 32 8.16 9.15 10.75
CA SER A 32 9.44 9.87 10.81
C SER A 32 10.32 9.53 9.60
N VAL A 33 11.19 10.46 9.22
CA VAL A 33 12.09 10.31 8.07
C VAL A 33 12.85 8.99 8.13
N GLY A 34 12.72 8.17 7.09
CA GLY A 34 13.36 6.85 6.97
C GLY A 34 12.53 5.68 7.49
N PHE A 35 11.33 5.91 8.02
CA PHE A 35 10.41 4.88 8.54
C PHE A 35 9.10 4.77 7.74
N GLU A 36 9.02 5.45 6.61
CA GLU A 36 7.81 5.53 5.80
C GLU A 36 7.52 4.22 5.07
N GLN A 37 8.55 3.49 4.59
CA GLN A 37 8.37 2.23 3.87
C GLN A 37 7.85 1.12 4.79
N ARG A 38 6.65 0.59 4.49
CA ARG A 38 6.03 -0.50 5.25
C ARG A 38 6.09 -1.84 4.55
N LYS A 39 5.79 -1.87 3.25
CA LYS A 39 5.68 -3.12 2.49
C LYS A 39 5.93 -2.88 1.01
N GLU A 40 6.35 -3.93 0.31
CA GLU A 40 6.49 -3.96 -1.14
C GLU A 40 5.77 -5.20 -1.68
N TYR A 41 5.06 -5.03 -2.79
CA TYR A 41 4.46 -6.10 -3.57
C TYR A 41 5.12 -6.18 -4.94
N ASN A 42 5.24 -7.39 -5.49
CA ASN A 42 5.89 -7.61 -6.79
C ASN A 42 5.13 -6.97 -7.95
N ASP A 43 3.81 -6.89 -7.84
CA ASP A 43 2.92 -6.32 -8.84
C ASP A 43 1.62 -5.82 -8.18
N PHE A 44 0.77 -5.19 -8.99
CA PHE A 44 -0.54 -4.69 -8.58
C PHE A 44 -1.50 -5.80 -8.13
N TRP A 45 -1.41 -6.99 -8.72
CA TRP A 45 -2.35 -8.09 -8.46
C TRP A 45 -2.18 -8.67 -7.06
N ASN A 46 -0.92 -8.88 -6.64
CA ASN A 46 -0.60 -9.30 -5.28
C ASN A 46 -1.10 -8.28 -4.24
N TRP A 47 -1.00 -6.98 -4.55
CA TRP A 47 -1.52 -5.92 -3.68
C TRP A 47 -3.04 -5.94 -3.59
N ILE A 48 -3.76 -5.97 -4.73
CA ILE A 48 -5.22 -5.86 -4.72
C ILE A 48 -5.89 -7.11 -4.14
N GLU A 49 -5.29 -8.28 -4.32
CA GLU A 49 -5.77 -9.52 -3.70
C GLU A 49 -5.76 -9.42 -2.17
N GLU A 50 -4.63 -8.99 -1.57
CA GLU A 50 -4.55 -8.79 -0.12
C GLU A 50 -5.46 -7.66 0.35
N ALA A 51 -5.51 -6.52 -0.35
CA ALA A 51 -6.34 -5.38 0.03
C ALA A 51 -7.85 -5.74 0.06
N ILE A 52 -8.33 -6.48 -0.96
CA ILE A 52 -9.72 -6.97 -0.98
C ILE A 52 -9.95 -7.97 0.14
N LYS A 53 -8.99 -8.87 0.40
CA LYS A 53 -9.13 -9.85 1.48
C LYS A 53 -9.24 -9.16 2.85
N GLU A 54 -8.37 -8.19 3.14
CA GLU A 54 -8.44 -7.38 4.36
C GLU A 54 -9.78 -6.64 4.48
N MET A 55 -10.28 -6.05 3.39
CA MET A 55 -11.59 -5.40 3.37
C MET A 55 -12.72 -6.38 3.67
N ILE A 56 -12.71 -7.58 3.07
CA ILE A 56 -13.73 -8.61 3.31
C ILE A 56 -13.71 -9.04 4.77
N ASP A 57 -12.53 -9.31 5.33
CA ASP A 57 -12.37 -9.76 6.71
C ASP A 57 -12.87 -8.67 7.69
N PHE A 58 -12.49 -7.41 7.48
CA PHE A 58 -12.96 -6.27 8.29
C PHE A 58 -14.49 -6.08 8.28
N ASN A 59 -15.16 -6.35 7.15
CA ASN A 59 -16.61 -6.14 7.00
C ASN A 59 -17.47 -7.35 7.40
N ARG A 60 -16.86 -8.48 7.75
CA ARG A 60 -17.56 -9.69 8.19
C ARG A 60 -17.62 -9.84 9.71
N ASP A 61 -16.72 -9.18 10.42
CA ASP A 61 -16.70 -9.08 11.88
C ASP A 61 -17.53 -7.87 12.37
#